data_AF-A0A6A1BKG5-F1
#
_entry.id   AF-A0A6A1BKG5-F1
#
_cell.length_a   1.000
_cell.length_b   1.000
_cell.length_c   1.000
_cell.angle_alpha   90.00
_cell.angle_beta   90.00
_cell.angle_gamma   90.00
#
_symmetry.space_group_name_H-M   'P 1'
#
loop_
_entity.id
_entity.type
_entity.pdbx_description
1 polymer ?
#
loop_
_entity_poly.entity_id
_entity_poly.type
_entity_poly.pdbx_seq_one_letter_code
_entity_poly.pdbx_strand_id
1 'polypeptide(L)' 'AFPVADLDWDDAIRYLKKEALLLPAGTEKGYVLVRHKKFPLGFAKHLGNRANNLYPQEWRIRTGYVPEQVKTFE' A
#
# COMPACT_ATOMS: atom_id res chain seq x y z
N ALA A 1 -1.13 17.09 -9.71
CA ALA A 1 -0.56 16.18 -8.69
C ALA A 1 -1.52 15.00 -8.53
N PHE A 2 -1.02 13.81 -8.18
CA PHE A 2 -1.89 12.65 -7.92
C PHE A 2 -2.50 12.75 -6.51
N PRO A 3 -3.73 12.26 -6.29
CA PRO A 3 -4.25 12.01 -4.95
C PRO A 3 -3.31 11.09 -4.17
N VAL A 4 -3.24 11.29 -2.85
CA VAL A 4 -2.37 10.54 -1.97
C VAL A 4 -3.20 9.86 -0.89
N ALA A 5 -2.92 8.58 -0.65
CA ALA A 5 -3.53 7.80 0.42
C ALA A 5 -2.43 7.33 1.38
N ASP A 6 -2.54 7.72 2.65
CA ASP A 6 -1.68 7.22 3.71
C ASP A 6 -2.27 5.91 4.25
N LEU A 7 -1.46 4.86 4.24
CA LEU A 7 -1.80 3.52 4.71
C LEU A 7 -1.26 3.33 6.13
N ASP A 8 -2.01 2.58 6.94
CA ASP A 8 -1.49 2.03 8.18
C ASP A 8 -0.45 0.94 7.90
N TRP A 9 0.10 0.35 8.97
CA TRP A 9 1.11 -0.68 8.85
C TRP A 9 0.58 -1.92 8.12
N ASP A 10 -0.61 -2.40 8.47
CA ASP A 10 -1.16 -3.63 7.94
C ASP A 10 -1.48 -3.51 6.44
N ASP A 11 -2.09 -2.40 6.04
CA ASP A 11 -2.40 -2.13 4.63
C ASP A 11 -1.13 -1.83 3.82
N ALA A 12 -0.10 -1.23 4.41
CA ALA A 12 1.20 -1.09 3.76
C ALA A 12 1.87 -2.46 3.51
N ILE A 13 1.80 -3.38 4.47
CA ILE A 13 2.32 -4.75 4.28
C ILE A 13 1.51 -5.50 3.22
N ARG A 14 0.17 -5.41 3.24
CA ARG A 14 -0.69 -5.97 2.17
C ARG A 14 -0.35 -5.40 0.81
N TYR A 15 -0.10 -4.09 0.73
CA TYR A 15 0.33 -3.43 -0.50
C TYR A 15 1.63 -4.05 -1.03
N LEU A 16 2.66 -4.16 -0.19
CA LEU A 16 3.96 -4.72 -0.55
C LEU A 16 3.92 -6.24 -0.82
N LYS A 17 2.93 -6.97 -0.29
CA LYS A 17 2.66 -8.37 -0.64
C LYS A 17 1.91 -8.54 -1.97
N LYS A 18 1.51 -7.44 -2.60
CA LYS A 18 0.65 -7.42 -3.78
C LYS A 18 -0.73 -8.05 -3.53
N GLU A 19 -1.25 -7.89 -2.32
CA GLU A 19 -2.58 -8.35 -1.93
C GLU A 19 -3.66 -7.33 -2.31
N ALA A 20 -4.93 -7.73 -2.16
CA ALA A 20 -6.06 -6.85 -2.35
C ALA A 20 -5.99 -5.68 -1.37
N LEU A 21 -6.13 -4.46 -1.89
CA LEU A 21 -6.05 -3.24 -1.10
C LEU A 21 -7.40 -2.52 -1.14
N LEU A 22 -7.84 -2.06 0.04
CA LEU A 22 -8.90 -1.07 0.18
C LEU A 22 -8.23 0.25 0.53
N LEU A 23 -8.57 1.31 -0.19
CA LEU A 23 -8.06 2.64 0.12
C LEU A 23 -8.97 3.32 1.13
N PRO A 24 -8.44 4.26 1.94
CA PRO A 24 -9.23 5.00 2.92
C PRO A 24 -10.48 5.63 2.30
N ALA A 25 -11.56 5.69 3.08
CA ALA A 25 -12.80 6.31 2.65
C ALA A 25 -12.55 7.77 2.20
N GLY A 26 -13.20 8.18 1.11
CA GLY A 26 -13.00 9.51 0.53
C GLY A 26 -11.81 9.63 -0.43
N THR A 27 -11.01 8.58 -0.62
CA THR A 27 -9.96 8.58 -1.65
C THR A 27 -10.57 8.74 -3.04
N GLU A 28 -10.05 9.67 -3.83
CA GLU A 28 -10.51 9.91 -5.20
C GLU A 28 -10.31 8.68 -6.10
N LYS A 29 -11.17 8.49 -7.10
CA LYS A 29 -10.99 7.44 -8.11
C LYS A 29 -9.84 7.80 -9.05
N GLY A 30 -9.16 6.80 -9.60
CA GLY A 30 -8.05 6.99 -10.52
C GLY A 30 -6.71 6.51 -9.94
N TYR A 31 -5.61 7.06 -10.42
CA TYR A 31 -4.28 6.71 -9.92
C TYR A 31 -3.98 7.45 -8.62
N VAL A 32 -3.66 6.69 -7.58
CA VAL A 32 -3.41 7.19 -6.22
C VAL A 32 -1.99 6.78 -5.82
N LEU A 33 -1.22 7.75 -5.32
CA LEU A 33 0.05 7.47 -4.67
C LEU A 33 -0.23 6.95 -3.25
N VAL A 34 0.21 5.72 -2.96
CA VAL A 34 0.11 5.15 -1.61
C VAL A 34 1.41 5.38 -0.84
N ARG A 35 1.27 5.68 0.45
CA ARG A 35 2.39 5.97 1.34
C ARG A 35 2.19 5.34 2.71
N HIS A 36 3.28 5.14 3.43
CA HIS A 36 3.24 4.85 4.86
C HIS A 36 4.21 5.79 5.57
N LYS A 37 3.79 6.43 6.68
CA LYS A 37 4.61 7.43 7.40
C LYS A 37 5.23 8.50 6.48
N LYS A 38 4.44 9.01 5.52
CA LYS A 38 4.86 9.97 4.47
C LYS A 38 5.90 9.43 3.47
N PHE A 39 6.37 8.20 3.62
CA PHE A 39 7.28 7.56 2.68
C PHE A 39 6.49 6.96 1.50
N PRO A 40 6.80 7.32 0.24
CA PRO A 40 6.10 6.81 -0.93
C PRO A 40 6.41 5.33 -1.15
N LEU A 41 5.36 4.49 -1.22
CA LEU A 41 5.49 3.07 -1.49
C LEU A 41 5.30 2.73 -2.97
N GLY A 42 4.38 3.44 -3.64
CA GLY A 42 4.07 3.23 -5.05
C GLY A 42 2.66 3.66 -5.42
N PHE A 43 2.10 3.12 -6.50
CA PHE A 43 0.77 3.47 -6.99
C PHE A 43 -0.27 2.36 -6.78
N ALA A 44 -1.52 2.79 -6.67
CA ALA A 44 -2.70 1.95 -6.81
C ALA A 44 -3.70 2.63 -7.77
N LYS A 45 -4.53 1.82 -8.47
CA LYS A 45 -5.64 2.35 -9.27
C LYS A 45 -6.95 2.16 -8.52
N HIS A 46 -7.51 3.23 -7.97
CA HIS A 46 -8.77 3.24 -7.25
C HIS A 46 -9.97 3.20 -8.20
N LEU A 47 -10.85 2.22 -8.03
CA LEU A 47 -12.03 2.00 -8.86
C LEU A 47 -13.35 2.33 -8.12
N GLY A 48 -13.29 2.71 -6.85
CA GLY A 48 -14.43 3.07 -6.00
C GLY A 48 -14.63 2.11 -4.84
N ASN A 49 -14.91 0.83 -5.12
CA ASN A 49 -15.08 -0.20 -4.08
C ASN A 49 -13.81 -1.05 -3.85
N ARG A 50 -12.83 -0.93 -4.74
CA ARG A 50 -11.58 -1.68 -4.73
C ARG A 50 -10.45 -0.86 -5.32
N ALA A 51 -9.22 -1.20 -4.98
CA ALA A 51 -8.05 -0.68 -5.65
C ALA A 51 -7.23 -1.80 -6.29
N ASN A 52 -6.81 -1.58 -7.54
CA ASN A 52 -5.78 -2.43 -8.13
C ASN A 52 -4.44 -2.04 -7.53
N ASN A 53 -3.81 -3.00 -6.86
CA ASN A 53 -2.46 -2.86 -6.37
C ASN A 53 -1.47 -2.95 -7.57
N LEU A 54 -0.79 -1.85 -7.87
CA LEU A 54 0.15 -1.77 -9.00
C LEU A 54 1.59 -2.05 -8.58
N TYR A 55 1.82 -2.57 -7.36
CA TYR A 55 3.14 -2.94 -6.91
C TYR A 55 3.74 -4.04 -7.82
N PRO A 56 5.02 -3.96 -8.23
CA PRO A 56 5.62 -4.97 -9.10
C PRO A 56 5.58 -6.37 -8.48
N GLN A 57 5.27 -7.38 -9.30
CA GLN A 57 5.05 -8.74 -8.79
C GLN A 57 6.36 -9.40 -8.33
N GLU A 58 7.42 -9.11 -9.05
CA GLU A 58 8.79 -9.55 -8.82
C GLU A 58 9.37 -9.00 -7.50
N TRP A 59 8.84 -7.88 -6.99
CA TRP A 59 9.30 -7.25 -5.75
C TRP A 59 8.43 -7.58 -4.53
N ARG A 60 7.35 -8.35 -4.72
CA ARG A 60 6.40 -8.61 -3.63
C ARG A 60 7.05 -9.36 -2.48
N ILE A 61 6.68 -8.99 -1.26
CA ILE A 61 7.00 -9.79 -0.07
C ILE A 61 6.31 -11.15 -0.23
N ARG A 62 7.09 -12.24 -0.16
CA ARG A 62 6.58 -13.61 -0.29
C ARG A 62 6.48 -14.35 1.04
N THR A 63 7.15 -13.85 2.07
CA THR A 63 7.16 -14.49 3.39
C THR A 63 5.89 -14.16 4.16
N GLY A 64 5.36 -15.16 4.87
CA GLY A 64 4.30 -14.99 5.87
C GLY A 64 4.83 -14.57 7.24
N TYR A 65 6.15 -14.51 7.43
CA TYR A 65 6.76 -14.13 8.68
C TYR A 65 6.43 -12.67 9.03
N VAL A 66 5.74 -12.49 10.16
CA VAL A 66 5.51 -11.19 10.80
C VAL A 66 6.32 -11.20 12.09
N PRO A 67 7.36 -10.38 12.22
CA PRO A 67 8.17 -10.35 13.43
C PRO A 67 7.36 -9.76 14.60
N GLU A 68 7.54 -10.30 15.81
CA GLU A 68 6.98 -9.73 17.05
C GLU A 68 7.52 -8.32 17.32
N GLN A 69 8.76 -8.03 16.88
CA GLN A 69 9.36 -6.70 16.92
C GLN A 69 9.97 -6.34 15.55
N VAL A 70 9.44 -5.28 14.94
CA VAL A 70 10.02 -4.70 13.72
C VAL A 70 11.23 -3.87 14.11
N LYS A 71 12.44 -4.32 13.73
CA LYS A 71 13.65 -3.51 13.84
C LYS A 71 13.64 -2.46 12.73
N THR A 72 13.36 -1.21 13.08
CA THR A 72 13.55 -0.07 12.17
C THR A 72 14.95 0.50 12.37
N PHE A 73 15.61 0.89 11.27
CA PHE A 73 16.81 1.71 11.37
C PHE A 73 16.35 3.13 11.72
N GLU A 74 16.82 3.65 12.85
CA GLU A 74 16.66 5.08 13.22
C GLU A 74 17.51 5.97 12.32
#